data_AF-A0AAP9GUN3-F1
#
_entry.id   AF-A0AAP9GUN3-F1
#
_cell.length_a   1.000
_cell.length_b   1.000
_cell.length_c   1.000
_cell.angle_alpha   90.00
_cell.angle_beta   90.00
_cell.angle_gamma   90.00
#
_symmetry.space_group_name_H-M   'P 1'
#
loop_
_entity.id
_entity.type
_entity.pdbx_description
1 polymer ?
#
loop_
_entity_poly.entity_id
_entity_poly.type
_entity_poly.pdbx_seq_one_letter_code
_entity_poly.pdbx_strand_id
1 'polypeptide(L)'
;MKLNNKILIAFTSSLALTGCDKLFSNHVQCDDESATSLVTQVLNDNLEKSLERELKLLIKDGSIKDLDPAKLKLSAKNIQFSLADSRTDFIDPNSPKTSCSIDLTVTVPSDLIKKSDEARSKVDALSVEAQANNLGVNYENNKINLTLEYVLQPTDKGDKVLAQIKNSSDMQTSVSDTLTYAFLKPQIEKNQVQNLETTKANMRRNNTDYLANEAALEAAEAANAAADEVLAESYEEY
;
A
#
# COMPACT_ATOMS: atom_id res chain seq x y z
N MET A 1 57.55 30.60 -64.93
CA MET A 1 58.74 30.31 -64.10
C MET A 1 58.26 30.26 -62.65
N LYS A 2 58.68 29.22 -61.91
CA LYS A 2 58.22 28.83 -60.55
C LYS A 2 58.35 29.95 -59.51
N LEU A 3 57.45 29.96 -58.51
CA LEU A 3 57.79 29.71 -57.10
C LEU A 3 56.53 29.57 -56.22
N ASN A 4 56.45 28.42 -55.53
CA ASN A 4 55.50 28.09 -54.46
C ASN A 4 55.76 28.95 -53.22
N ASN A 5 54.70 29.24 -52.44
CA ASN A 5 54.84 29.26 -50.98
C ASN A 5 53.54 28.83 -50.28
N LYS A 6 53.65 27.71 -49.54
CA LYS A 6 52.69 27.26 -48.52
C LYS A 6 52.91 28.10 -47.26
N ILE A 7 51.84 28.45 -46.53
CA ILE A 7 51.77 28.84 -45.09
C ILE A 7 50.34 29.37 -44.89
N LEU A 8 49.57 29.09 -43.83
CA LEU A 8 49.51 28.10 -42.77
C LEU A 8 48.17 28.43 -42.10
N ILE A 9 47.17 27.54 -42.14
CA ILE A 9 45.88 27.76 -41.48
C ILE A 9 46.09 27.58 -39.98
N ALA A 10 45.98 28.66 -39.20
CA ALA A 10 46.00 28.61 -37.74
C ALA A 10 44.66 28.08 -37.23
N PHE A 11 44.61 26.78 -36.94
CA PHE A 11 43.56 26.18 -36.11
C PHE A 11 43.84 26.57 -34.65
N THR A 12 43.14 27.60 -34.16
CA THR A 12 43.03 27.86 -32.73
C THR A 12 42.08 26.83 -32.13
N SER A 13 42.64 25.71 -31.65
CA SER A 13 41.94 24.79 -30.76
C SER A 13 41.73 25.48 -29.41
N SER A 14 40.56 26.07 -29.23
CA SER A 14 40.03 26.41 -27.91
C SER A 14 39.79 25.09 -27.16
N LEU A 15 40.76 24.71 -26.32
CA LEU A 15 40.59 23.69 -25.30
C LEU A 15 39.44 24.13 -24.40
N ALA A 16 38.28 23.52 -24.60
CA ALA A 16 37.21 23.55 -23.63
C ALA A 16 37.73 22.83 -22.37
N LEU A 17 38.04 23.60 -21.32
CA LEU A 17 38.14 23.06 -19.97
C LEU A 17 36.74 22.68 -19.51
N THR A 18 36.27 21.50 -19.92
CA THR A 18 35.13 20.85 -19.27
C THR A 18 35.67 19.86 -18.24
N GLY A 19 35.63 20.27 -16.97
CA GLY A 19 35.50 19.41 -15.79
C GLY A 19 36.56 18.34 -15.56
N CYS A 20 37.61 18.69 -14.82
CA CYS A 20 38.62 17.74 -14.34
C CYS A 20 38.28 17.12 -12.95
N ASP A 21 37.01 17.12 -12.53
CA ASP A 21 36.59 16.58 -11.22
C ASP A 21 36.21 15.09 -11.22
N LYS A 22 36.16 14.43 -12.39
CA LYS A 22 35.73 13.02 -12.50
C LYS A 22 36.85 11.98 -12.40
N LEU A 23 38.10 12.38 -12.12
CA LEU A 23 39.24 11.45 -12.19
C LEU A 23 39.70 10.86 -10.85
N PHE A 24 39.20 11.32 -9.68
CA PHE A 24 39.74 10.88 -8.38
C PHE A 24 38.74 10.63 -7.25
N SER A 25 37.42 10.68 -7.51
CA SER A 25 36.43 10.32 -6.49
C SER A 25 35.86 8.92 -6.77
N ASN A 26 36.21 7.93 -5.93
CA ASN A 26 35.50 6.64 -5.87
C ASN A 26 34.10 6.77 -5.23
N HIS A 27 33.64 8.00 -4.98
CA HIS A 27 32.39 8.32 -4.34
C HIS A 27 31.41 8.95 -5.32
N VAL A 28 30.14 8.61 -5.14
CA VAL A 28 29.02 9.11 -5.93
C VAL A 28 28.43 10.33 -5.23
N GLN A 29 28.19 11.41 -5.98
CA GLN A 29 27.55 12.60 -5.45
C GLN A 29 26.09 12.31 -5.10
N CYS A 30 25.64 12.85 -3.97
CA CYS A 30 24.30 12.60 -3.44
C CYS A 30 23.18 13.23 -4.28
N ASP A 31 23.48 14.31 -5.00
CA ASP A 31 22.58 15.08 -5.86
C ASP A 31 22.66 14.67 -7.33
N ASP A 32 23.47 13.65 -7.67
CA ASP A 32 23.53 13.11 -9.03
C ASP A 32 22.15 12.56 -9.45
N GLU A 33 21.73 12.87 -10.68
CA GLU A 33 20.42 12.48 -11.22
C GLU A 33 20.26 10.95 -11.25
N SER A 34 21.33 10.21 -11.56
CA SER A 34 21.28 8.75 -11.56
C SER A 34 21.17 8.18 -10.13
N ALA A 35 21.77 8.84 -9.15
CA ALA A 35 21.67 8.47 -7.74
C ALA A 35 20.26 8.72 -7.18
N THR A 36 19.67 9.88 -7.46
CA THR A 36 18.30 10.22 -7.02
C THR A 36 17.23 9.38 -7.72
N SER A 37 17.43 9.05 -9.01
CA SER A 37 16.62 8.07 -9.73
C SER A 37 16.71 6.68 -9.09
N LEU A 38 17.92 6.24 -8.69
CA LEU A 38 18.11 4.96 -8.02
C LEU A 38 17.42 4.93 -6.65
N VAL A 39 17.50 6.00 -5.86
CA VAL A 39 16.77 6.11 -4.59
C VAL A 39 15.27 5.98 -4.79
N THR A 40 14.71 6.67 -5.80
CA THR A 40 13.30 6.56 -6.18
C THR A 40 12.93 5.14 -6.58
N GLN A 41 13.78 4.46 -7.35
CA GLN A 41 13.57 3.05 -7.70
C GLN A 41 13.54 2.15 -6.45
N VAL A 42 14.49 2.32 -5.53
CA VAL A 42 14.54 1.53 -4.28
C VAL A 42 13.30 1.79 -3.42
N LEU A 43 12.80 3.02 -3.35
CA LEU A 43 11.55 3.34 -2.64
C LEU A 43 10.35 2.59 -3.23
N ASN A 44 10.22 2.60 -4.56
CA ASN A 44 9.16 1.87 -5.27
C ASN A 44 9.27 0.35 -5.06
N ASP A 45 10.48 -0.21 -5.24
CA ASP A 45 10.74 -1.64 -5.07
C ASP A 45 10.43 -2.10 -3.63
N ASN A 46 10.76 -1.28 -2.63
CA ASN A 46 10.46 -1.57 -1.23
C ASN A 46 8.95 -1.56 -0.97
N LEU A 47 8.22 -0.58 -1.52
CA LEU A 47 6.77 -0.52 -1.40
C LEU A 47 6.10 -1.73 -2.05
N GLU A 48 6.48 -2.07 -3.29
CA GLU A 48 5.95 -3.25 -3.99
C GLU A 48 6.22 -4.55 -3.23
N LYS A 49 7.42 -4.70 -2.65
CA LYS A 49 7.76 -5.86 -1.81
C LYS A 49 6.96 -5.91 -0.52
N SER A 50 6.70 -4.75 0.11
CA SER A 50 5.87 -4.67 1.32
C SER A 50 4.46 -5.17 1.03
N LEU A 51 3.85 -4.62 -0.03
CA LEU A 51 2.50 -5.00 -0.48
C LEU A 51 2.41 -6.48 -0.89
N GLU A 52 3.41 -7.00 -1.61
CA GLU A 52 3.44 -8.42 -1.97
C GLU A 52 3.53 -9.33 -0.74
N ARG A 53 4.30 -8.93 0.27
CA ARG A 53 4.40 -9.67 1.53
C ARG A 53 3.07 -9.67 2.28
N GLU A 54 2.47 -8.50 2.44
CA GLU A 54 1.19 -8.33 3.14
C GLU A 54 0.10 -9.15 2.46
N LEU A 55 0.03 -9.09 1.13
CA LEU A 55 -0.93 -9.88 0.37
C LEU A 55 -0.73 -11.40 0.55
N LYS A 56 0.51 -11.88 0.52
CA LYS A 56 0.79 -13.31 0.76
C LYS A 56 0.32 -13.75 2.14
N LEU A 57 0.44 -12.90 3.16
CA LEU A 57 -0.07 -13.17 4.51
C LEU A 57 -1.60 -13.24 4.51
N LEU A 58 -2.28 -12.25 3.93
CA LEU A 58 -3.74 -12.23 3.85
C LEU A 58 -4.34 -13.43 3.09
N ILE A 59 -3.69 -13.88 2.02
CA ILE A 59 -4.08 -15.08 1.27
C ILE A 59 -3.86 -16.33 2.13
N LYS A 60 -2.69 -16.45 2.77
CA LYS A 60 -2.34 -17.60 3.61
C LYS A 60 -3.31 -17.77 4.78
N ASP A 61 -3.72 -16.66 5.39
CA ASP A 61 -4.61 -16.67 6.54
C ASP A 61 -6.08 -16.92 6.16
N GLY A 62 -6.37 -17.16 4.87
CA GLY A 62 -7.72 -17.42 4.37
C GLY A 62 -8.67 -16.23 4.49
N SER A 63 -8.14 -15.06 4.88
CA SER A 63 -8.89 -13.83 5.04
C SER A 63 -9.49 -13.36 3.71
N ILE A 64 -8.89 -13.81 2.60
CA ILE A 64 -9.21 -13.36 1.25
C ILE A 64 -9.04 -14.50 0.24
N LYS A 65 -10.07 -14.77 -0.57
CA LYS A 65 -10.05 -15.83 -1.60
C LYS A 65 -9.76 -15.32 -3.03
N ASP A 66 -10.14 -14.08 -3.35
CA ASP A 66 -10.15 -13.56 -4.73
C ASP A 66 -9.39 -12.23 -4.85
N LEU A 67 -8.10 -12.23 -4.52
CA LEU A 67 -7.26 -11.04 -4.68
C LEU A 67 -6.30 -11.19 -5.85
N ASP A 68 -6.32 -10.21 -6.75
CA ASP A 68 -5.36 -10.10 -7.84
C ASP A 68 -4.13 -9.29 -7.39
N PRO A 69 -2.96 -9.92 -7.15
CA PRO A 69 -1.74 -9.24 -6.75
C PRO A 69 -1.31 -8.14 -7.72
N ALA A 70 -1.65 -8.28 -9.01
CA ALA A 70 -1.28 -7.29 -10.01
C ALA A 70 -1.99 -5.95 -9.78
N LYS A 71 -3.24 -5.96 -9.31
CA LYS A 71 -4.00 -4.73 -9.05
C LYS A 71 -3.47 -3.97 -7.83
N LEU A 72 -3.01 -4.66 -6.80
CA LEU A 72 -2.36 -4.01 -5.66
C LEU A 72 -1.03 -3.37 -6.08
N LYS A 73 -0.22 -4.06 -6.89
CA LYS A 73 1.01 -3.47 -7.48
C LYS A 73 0.72 -2.26 -8.35
N LEU A 74 -0.37 -2.28 -9.14
CA LEU A 74 -0.79 -1.11 -9.91
C LEU A 74 -1.17 0.08 -9.03
N SER A 75 -1.75 -0.15 -7.84
CA SER A 75 -2.05 0.94 -6.91
C SER A 75 -0.79 1.62 -6.35
N ALA A 76 0.29 0.86 -6.15
CA ALA A 76 1.58 1.38 -5.71
C ALA A 76 2.19 2.39 -6.71
N LYS A 77 1.96 2.18 -8.02
CA LYS A 77 2.45 3.08 -9.08
C LYS A 77 1.81 4.47 -9.05
N ASN A 78 0.70 4.64 -8.35
CA ASN A 78 0.04 5.94 -8.19
C ASN A 78 0.61 6.75 -7.01
N ILE A 79 1.55 6.17 -6.25
CA ILE A 79 2.26 6.89 -5.20
C ILE A 79 3.38 7.72 -5.83
N GLN A 80 3.39 9.02 -5.52
CA GLN A 80 4.41 9.93 -6.04
C GLN A 80 5.46 10.21 -4.98
N PHE A 81 6.71 9.87 -5.27
CA PHE A 81 7.88 10.24 -4.48
C PHE A 81 8.52 11.48 -5.11
N SER A 82 8.60 12.57 -4.34
CA SER A 82 9.30 13.80 -4.74
C SER A 82 10.52 13.97 -3.85
N LEU A 83 11.67 14.19 -4.46
CA LEU A 83 12.95 14.35 -3.80
C LEU A 83 13.47 15.76 -4.01
N ALA A 84 13.91 16.42 -2.94
CA ALA A 84 14.44 17.79 -2.96
C ALA A 84 15.64 17.93 -2.00
N ASP A 85 16.46 18.96 -2.24
CA ASP A 85 17.49 19.41 -1.29
C ASP A 85 18.44 18.30 -0.80
N SER A 86 18.99 17.53 -1.76
CA SER A 86 19.97 16.47 -1.48
C SER A 86 21.26 17.04 -0.90
N ARG A 87 21.81 16.35 0.11
CA ARG A 87 23.05 16.73 0.78
C ARG A 87 23.91 15.52 1.11
N THR A 88 25.22 15.72 1.03
CA THR A 88 26.21 14.76 1.52
C THR A 88 26.43 14.98 3.01
N ASP A 89 26.13 13.96 3.82
CA ASP A 89 26.35 14.01 5.25
C ASP A 89 27.75 13.50 5.61
N PHE A 90 28.23 12.46 4.92
CA PHE A 90 29.53 11.85 5.22
C PHE A 90 30.12 11.08 4.03
N ILE A 91 31.42 11.25 3.81
CA ILE A 91 32.22 10.47 2.86
C ILE A 91 33.14 9.57 3.68
N ASP A 92 33.01 8.25 3.52
CA ASP A 92 33.84 7.30 4.26
C ASP A 92 35.28 7.29 3.68
N PRO A 93 36.32 7.63 4.47
CA PRO A 93 37.69 7.63 3.95
C PRO A 93 38.24 6.23 3.69
N ASN A 94 37.62 5.18 4.24
CA ASN A 94 38.10 3.81 4.18
C ASN A 94 37.27 2.91 3.24
N SER A 95 36.21 3.42 2.62
CA SER A 95 35.35 2.66 1.71
C SER A 95 34.68 3.57 0.68
N PRO A 96 34.19 3.08 -0.47
CA PRO A 96 33.54 3.94 -1.47
C PRO A 96 32.13 4.40 -1.08
N LYS A 97 31.78 4.32 0.22
CA LYS A 97 30.46 4.69 0.73
C LYS A 97 30.32 6.19 0.89
N THR A 98 29.15 6.68 0.54
CA THR A 98 28.73 8.07 0.73
C THR A 98 27.38 8.06 1.41
N SER A 99 27.31 8.63 2.61
CA SER A 99 26.05 8.84 3.34
C SER A 99 25.44 10.17 2.91
N CYS A 100 24.16 10.13 2.63
CA CYS A 100 23.38 11.23 2.07
C CYS A 100 22.08 11.39 2.83
N SER A 101 21.57 12.62 2.84
CA SER A 101 20.22 12.96 3.25
C SER A 101 19.52 13.69 2.12
N ILE A 102 18.22 13.46 1.96
CA ILE A 102 17.40 14.15 0.96
C ILE A 102 16.00 14.36 1.52
N ASP A 103 15.38 15.49 1.20
CA ASP A 103 14.02 15.78 1.64
C ASP A 103 13.06 15.01 0.73
N LEU A 104 12.30 14.08 1.32
CA LEU A 104 11.33 13.24 0.65
C LEU A 104 9.91 13.70 1.00
N THR A 105 9.12 13.96 -0.05
CA THR A 105 7.66 14.06 0.05
C THR A 105 7.02 12.88 -0.68
N VAL A 106 6.23 12.09 0.05
CA VAL A 106 5.40 11.02 -0.53
C VAL A 106 3.97 11.51 -0.63
N THR A 107 3.41 11.56 -1.83
CA THR A 107 2.02 11.96 -2.04
C THR A 107 1.16 10.74 -2.32
N VAL A 108 0.14 10.55 -1.49
CA VAL A 108 -0.87 9.51 -1.68
C VAL A 108 -2.13 10.15 -2.28
N PRO A 109 -2.66 9.63 -3.40
CA PRO A 109 -3.90 10.12 -3.97
C PRO A 109 -5.05 10.13 -2.97
N SER A 110 -5.82 11.22 -2.92
CA SER A 110 -6.91 11.40 -1.95
C SER A 110 -8.03 10.37 -2.09
N ASP A 111 -8.26 9.83 -3.29
CA ASP A 111 -9.24 8.76 -3.50
C ASP A 111 -8.81 7.46 -2.83
N LEU A 112 -7.51 7.17 -2.78
CA LEU A 112 -6.95 6.02 -2.08
C LEU A 112 -7.07 6.22 -0.57
N ILE A 113 -6.74 7.41 -0.04
CA ILE A 113 -6.94 7.75 1.38
C ILE A 113 -8.39 7.52 1.78
N LYS A 114 -9.33 8.10 1.03
CA LYS A 114 -10.77 7.97 1.30
C LYS A 114 -11.23 6.51 1.28
N LYS A 115 -10.87 5.74 0.24
CA LYS A 115 -11.21 4.31 0.16
C LYS A 115 -10.65 3.53 1.35
N SER A 116 -9.43 3.89 1.77
CA SER A 116 -8.75 3.28 2.89
C SER A 116 -9.47 3.54 4.22
N ASP A 117 -9.83 4.79 4.52
CA ASP A 117 -10.56 5.13 5.75
C ASP A 117 -11.97 4.56 5.76
N GLU A 118 -12.67 4.55 4.61
CA GLU A 118 -13.96 3.88 4.47
C GLU A 118 -13.86 2.38 4.76
N ALA A 119 -12.77 1.72 4.34
CA ALA A 119 -12.52 0.32 4.65
C ALA A 119 -12.16 0.10 6.13
N ARG A 120 -11.29 0.94 6.69
CA ARG A 120 -10.85 0.84 8.09
C ARG A 120 -12.00 1.06 9.09
N SER A 121 -12.88 2.01 8.81
CA SER A 121 -14.08 2.26 9.64
C SER A 121 -15.04 1.06 9.72
N LYS A 122 -14.99 0.16 8.73
CA LYS A 122 -15.83 -1.05 8.67
C LYS A 122 -15.31 -2.20 9.51
N VAL A 123 -14.06 -2.10 9.96
CA VAL A 123 -13.37 -3.12 10.76
C VAL A 123 -12.75 -2.52 12.03
N ASP A 124 -13.25 -1.35 12.45
CA ASP A 124 -12.81 -0.61 13.64
C ASP A 124 -11.29 -0.35 13.70
N ALA A 125 -10.66 -0.18 12.54
CA ALA A 125 -9.25 0.19 12.43
C ALA A 125 -9.05 1.71 12.45
N LEU A 126 -7.88 2.16 12.90
CA LEU A 126 -7.49 3.58 12.96
C LEU A 126 -7.52 4.23 11.58
N SER A 127 -7.94 5.48 11.45
CA SER A 127 -7.80 6.24 10.18
C SER A 127 -6.34 6.33 9.73
N VAL A 128 -6.11 6.64 8.45
CA VAL A 128 -4.75 6.83 7.90
C VAL A 128 -3.95 7.84 8.74
N GLU A 129 -4.57 8.97 9.08
CA GLU A 129 -3.94 10.02 9.87
C GLU A 129 -3.61 9.54 11.29
N ALA A 130 -4.55 8.88 11.98
CA ALA A 130 -4.30 8.34 13.31
C ALA A 130 -3.21 7.26 13.32
N GLN A 131 -3.18 6.42 12.28
CA GLN A 131 -2.12 5.44 12.10
C GLN A 131 -0.76 6.11 11.88
N ALA A 132 -0.67 7.12 11.01
CA ALA A 132 0.55 7.85 10.75
C ALA A 132 1.09 8.51 12.03
N ASN A 133 0.21 9.13 12.82
CA ASN A 133 0.55 9.71 14.12
C ASN A 133 1.10 8.66 15.09
N ASN A 134 0.49 7.46 15.16
CA ASN A 134 0.99 6.37 16.01
C ASN A 134 2.36 5.84 15.56
N LEU A 135 2.64 5.89 14.26
CA LEU A 135 3.94 5.52 13.68
C LEU A 135 4.98 6.64 13.80
N GLY A 136 4.62 7.84 14.30
CA GLY A 136 5.50 9.00 14.32
C GLY A 136 5.84 9.55 12.93
N VAL A 137 5.01 9.24 11.93
CA VAL A 137 5.17 9.70 10.55
C VAL A 137 4.57 11.10 10.42
N ASN A 138 5.35 12.06 9.93
CA ASN A 138 4.87 13.41 9.65
C ASN A 138 3.93 13.40 8.44
N TYR A 139 2.63 13.32 8.70
CA TYR A 139 1.57 13.25 7.71
C TYR A 139 0.70 14.51 7.75
N GLU A 140 0.54 15.17 6.61
CA GLU A 140 -0.34 16.33 6.46
C GLU A 140 -0.86 16.41 5.02
N ASN A 141 -2.16 16.68 4.82
CA ASN A 141 -2.75 16.92 3.50
C ASN A 141 -2.45 15.82 2.46
N ASN A 142 -2.58 14.55 2.85
CA ASN A 142 -2.25 13.36 2.04
C ASN A 142 -0.77 13.24 1.63
N LYS A 143 0.11 13.94 2.33
CA LYS A 143 1.55 13.92 2.11
C LYS A 143 2.27 13.44 3.36
N ILE A 144 3.30 12.63 3.15
CA ILE A 144 4.26 12.26 4.17
C ILE A 144 5.57 12.99 3.88
N ASN A 145 6.10 13.71 4.86
CA ASN A 145 7.38 14.40 4.74
C ASN A 145 8.43 13.75 5.64
N LEU A 146 9.59 13.44 5.08
CA LEU A 146 10.69 12.76 5.79
C LEU A 146 12.02 13.27 5.23
N THR A 147 12.98 13.54 6.12
CA THR A 147 14.39 13.59 5.74
C THR A 147 14.86 12.15 5.54
N LEU A 148 14.99 11.72 4.29
CA LEU A 148 15.38 10.37 3.94
C LEU A 148 16.90 10.23 4.02
N GLU A 149 17.37 9.32 4.87
CA GLU A 149 18.77 8.95 4.99
C GLU A 149 19.06 7.73 4.11
N TYR A 150 20.13 7.82 3.30
CA TYR A 150 20.55 6.75 2.43
C TYR A 150 22.07 6.70 2.23
N VAL A 151 22.56 5.55 1.81
CA VAL A 151 23.98 5.34 1.50
C VAL A 151 24.11 4.95 0.04
N LEU A 152 24.99 5.64 -0.70
CA LEU A 152 25.42 5.29 -2.03
C LEU A 152 26.76 4.56 -1.98
N GLN A 153 26.87 3.47 -2.73
CA GLN A 153 28.10 2.69 -2.81
C GLN A 153 28.26 2.08 -4.21
N PRO A 154 29.29 2.48 -4.97
CA PRO A 154 29.72 1.76 -6.17
C PRO A 154 30.06 0.30 -5.88
N THR A 155 29.82 -0.58 -6.85
CA THR A 155 30.34 -1.95 -6.84
C THR A 155 31.86 -1.95 -6.96
N ASP A 156 32.52 -3.03 -6.54
CA ASP A 156 33.98 -3.17 -6.68
C ASP A 156 34.47 -3.06 -8.13
N LYS A 157 33.60 -3.37 -9.09
CA LYS A 157 33.87 -3.25 -10.54
C LYS A 157 33.63 -1.83 -11.07
N GLY A 158 33.01 -0.94 -10.28
CA GLY A 158 32.64 0.42 -10.67
C GLY A 158 31.54 0.51 -11.72
N ASP A 159 30.91 -0.61 -12.09
CA ASP A 159 29.93 -0.69 -13.17
C ASP A 159 28.51 -0.33 -12.72
N LYS A 160 28.25 -0.35 -11.40
CA LYS A 160 26.94 -0.08 -10.81
C LYS A 160 27.08 0.67 -9.50
N VAL A 161 26.05 1.42 -9.14
CA VAL A 161 25.90 2.04 -7.82
C VAL A 161 24.75 1.35 -7.09
N LEU A 162 24.94 1.08 -5.81
CA LEU A 162 23.94 0.57 -4.90
C LEU A 162 23.46 1.70 -4.00
N ALA A 163 22.14 1.79 -3.79
CA ALA A 163 21.54 2.69 -2.82
C ALA A 163 20.92 1.87 -1.68
N GLN A 164 21.22 2.25 -0.44
CA GLN A 164 20.65 1.65 0.75
C GLN A 164 19.93 2.73 1.58
N ILE A 165 18.60 2.64 1.64
CA ILE A 165 17.77 3.51 2.46
C ILE A 165 17.81 3.05 3.93
N LYS A 166 17.89 4.00 4.87
CA LYS A 166 18.09 3.72 6.30
C LYS A 166 16.84 3.89 7.17
N ASN A 167 16.03 4.91 6.91
CA ASN A 167 14.99 5.37 7.85
C ASN A 167 13.59 5.47 7.22
N SER A 168 13.25 4.61 6.25
CA SER A 168 11.96 4.65 5.54
C SER A 168 10.88 3.70 6.07
N SER A 169 11.17 2.89 7.09
CA SER A 169 10.29 1.78 7.50
C SER A 169 8.88 2.22 7.87
N ASP A 170 8.74 3.24 8.73
CA ASP A 170 7.42 3.66 9.21
C ASP A 170 6.60 4.35 8.13
N MET A 171 7.25 5.15 7.27
CA MET A 171 6.62 5.70 6.07
C MET A 171 6.14 4.57 5.14
N GLN A 172 6.98 3.56 4.89
CA GLN A 172 6.62 2.42 4.04
C GLN A 172 5.43 1.65 4.59
N THR A 173 5.39 1.40 5.91
CA THR A 173 4.24 0.78 6.59
C THR A 173 2.98 1.63 6.45
N SER A 174 3.07 2.94 6.70
CA SER A 174 1.92 3.84 6.58
C SER A 174 1.33 3.84 5.17
N VAL A 175 2.19 3.89 4.14
CA VAL A 175 1.76 3.84 2.73
C VAL A 175 1.23 2.46 2.35
N SER A 176 1.91 1.37 2.74
CA SER A 176 1.49 0.01 2.38
C SER A 176 0.13 -0.32 2.97
N ASP A 177 -0.08 -0.06 4.26
CA ASP A 177 -1.34 -0.37 4.93
C ASP A 177 -2.48 0.45 4.32
N THR A 178 -2.20 1.72 3.99
CA THR A 178 -3.16 2.59 3.31
C THR A 178 -3.60 2.03 1.96
N LEU A 179 -2.65 1.56 1.16
CA LEU A 179 -2.97 0.92 -0.12
C LEU A 179 -3.70 -0.40 0.08
N THR A 180 -3.28 -1.21 1.05
CA THR A 180 -3.91 -2.49 1.36
C THR A 180 -5.37 -2.29 1.75
N TYR A 181 -5.69 -1.43 2.74
CA TYR A 181 -7.08 -1.18 3.11
C TYR A 181 -7.92 -0.60 1.96
N ALA A 182 -7.37 0.34 1.18
CA ALA A 182 -8.06 0.88 0.01
C ALA A 182 -8.39 -0.22 -1.01
N PHE A 183 -7.47 -1.16 -1.17
CA PHE A 183 -7.61 -2.31 -2.05
C PHE A 183 -8.61 -3.34 -1.50
N LEU A 184 -8.60 -3.59 -0.19
CA LEU A 184 -9.46 -4.55 0.50
C LEU A 184 -10.92 -4.12 0.62
N LYS A 185 -11.20 -2.81 0.47
CA LYS A 185 -12.53 -2.24 0.60
C LYS A 185 -13.65 -3.10 -0.05
N PRO A 186 -13.57 -3.52 -1.32
CA PRO A 186 -14.66 -4.28 -1.94
C PRO A 186 -14.93 -5.63 -1.27
N GLN A 187 -13.90 -6.27 -0.70
CA GLN A 187 -14.03 -7.56 -0.01
C GLN A 187 -14.59 -7.38 1.40
N ILE A 188 -14.14 -6.35 2.12
CA ILE A 188 -14.70 -5.97 3.43
C ILE A 188 -16.20 -5.68 3.28
N GLU A 189 -16.57 -4.94 2.24
CA GLU A 189 -17.97 -4.63 1.92
C GLU A 189 -18.79 -5.88 1.60
N LYS A 190 -18.25 -6.77 0.76
CA LYS A 190 -18.89 -8.04 0.42
C LYS A 190 -19.14 -8.89 1.68
N ASN A 191 -18.16 -8.99 2.56
CA ASN A 191 -18.28 -9.77 3.81
C ASN A 191 -19.32 -9.18 4.75
N GLN A 192 -19.37 -7.85 4.90
CA GLN A 192 -20.41 -7.20 5.70
C GLN A 192 -21.82 -7.43 5.14
N VAL A 193 -21.99 -7.32 3.81
CA VAL A 193 -23.28 -7.59 3.16
C VAL A 193 -23.70 -9.04 3.38
N GLN A 194 -22.80 -10.01 3.18
CA GLN A 194 -23.09 -11.43 3.42
C GLN A 194 -23.49 -11.70 4.87
N ASN A 195 -22.82 -11.08 5.84
CA ASN A 195 -23.18 -11.20 7.26
C ASN A 195 -24.58 -10.64 7.52
N LEU A 196 -24.89 -9.44 7.01
CA LEU A 196 -26.21 -8.81 7.14
C LEU A 196 -27.33 -9.63 6.48
N GLU A 197 -27.08 -10.19 5.30
CA GLU A 197 -28.04 -11.06 4.60
C GLU A 197 -28.29 -12.35 5.38
N THR A 198 -27.23 -12.96 5.93
CA THR A 198 -27.34 -14.15 6.77
C THR A 198 -28.12 -13.85 8.06
N THR A 199 -27.84 -12.74 8.73
CA THR A 199 -28.60 -12.29 9.90
C THR A 199 -30.06 -12.04 9.55
N LYS A 200 -30.35 -11.37 8.43
CA LYS A 200 -31.73 -11.16 7.96
C LYS A 200 -32.44 -12.47 7.62
N ALA A 201 -31.75 -13.41 6.98
CA ALA A 201 -32.29 -14.74 6.67
C ALA A 201 -32.61 -15.53 7.94
N ASN A 202 -31.73 -15.48 8.94
CA ASN A 202 -31.95 -16.13 10.24
C ASN A 202 -33.11 -15.49 11.01
N MET A 203 -33.23 -14.15 11.02
CA MET A 203 -34.38 -13.46 11.61
C MET A 203 -35.69 -13.84 10.90
N ARG A 204 -35.69 -13.92 9.57
CA ARG A 204 -36.87 -14.36 8.80
C ARG A 204 -37.25 -15.80 9.14
N ARG A 205 -36.27 -16.71 9.20
CA ARG A 205 -36.49 -18.12 9.59
C ARG A 205 -37.08 -18.24 10.99
N ASN A 206 -36.48 -17.57 11.97
CA ASN A 206 -36.99 -17.59 13.35
C ASN A 206 -38.43 -17.07 13.43
N ASN A 207 -38.77 -16.04 12.65
CA ASN A 207 -40.13 -15.49 12.62
C ASN A 207 -41.13 -16.44 11.95
N THR A 208 -40.75 -17.11 10.85
CA THR A 208 -41.60 -18.14 10.24
C THR A 208 -41.78 -19.36 11.14
N ASP A 209 -40.75 -19.76 11.87
CA ASP A 209 -40.83 -20.89 12.81
C ASP A 209 -41.76 -20.57 13.99
N TYR A 210 -41.73 -19.32 14.48
CA TYR A 210 -42.68 -18.85 15.50
C TYR A 210 -44.13 -18.93 15.02
N LEU A 211 -44.43 -18.35 13.85
CA LEU A 211 -45.78 -18.38 13.27
C LEU A 211 -46.26 -19.81 12.95
N ALA A 212 -45.37 -20.69 12.49
CA ALA A 212 -45.70 -22.08 12.22
C ALA A 212 -46.01 -22.86 13.50
N ASN A 213 -45.28 -22.62 14.58
CA ASN A 213 -45.55 -23.25 15.88
C ASN A 213 -46.87 -22.78 16.49
N GLU A 214 -47.20 -21.49 16.35
CA GLU A 214 -48.48 -20.94 16.82
C GLU A 214 -49.66 -21.58 16.07
N ALA A 215 -49.59 -21.63 14.74
CA ALA A 215 -50.62 -22.29 13.92
C ALA A 215 -50.76 -23.80 14.21
N ALA A 216 -49.65 -24.49 14.51
CA ALA A 216 -49.68 -25.90 14.87
C ALA A 216 -50.33 -26.15 16.23
N LEU A 217 -50.12 -25.24 17.20
CA LEU A 217 -50.77 -25.31 18.52
C LEU A 217 -52.27 -25.12 18.40
N GLU A 218 -52.70 -24.10 17.64
CA GLU A 218 -54.11 -23.79 17.40
C GLU A 218 -54.82 -24.96 16.68
N ALA A 219 -54.17 -25.57 15.69
CA ALA A 219 -54.69 -26.76 15.01
C ALA A 219 -54.81 -27.98 15.94
N ALA A 220 -53.87 -28.16 16.87
CA ALA A 220 -53.92 -29.25 17.84
C ALA A 220 -55.03 -29.04 18.88
N GLU A 221 -55.24 -27.82 19.36
CA GLU A 221 -56.34 -27.47 20.26
C GLU A 221 -57.70 -27.68 19.58
N ALA A 222 -57.85 -27.25 18.32
CA ALA A 222 -59.07 -27.49 17.54
C ALA A 222 -59.35 -28.98 17.32
N ALA A 223 -58.32 -29.78 17.04
CA ALA A 223 -58.45 -31.22 16.87
C ALA A 223 -58.88 -31.92 18.17
N ASN A 224 -58.33 -31.51 19.32
CA ASN A 224 -58.73 -32.04 20.62
C ASN A 224 -60.19 -31.66 20.97
N ALA A 225 -60.60 -30.42 20.74
CA ALA A 225 -61.97 -29.98 20.97
C ALA A 225 -62.99 -30.77 20.11
N ALA A 226 -62.68 -31.00 18.83
CA ALA A 226 -63.53 -31.81 17.96
C ALA A 226 -63.61 -33.28 18.41
N ALA A 227 -62.53 -33.84 18.95
CA ALA A 227 -62.53 -35.19 19.50
C ALA A 227 -63.39 -35.30 20.77
N ASP A 228 -63.36 -34.29 21.63
CA ASP A 228 -64.19 -34.20 22.84
C ASP A 228 -65.68 -34.04 22.52
N GLU A 229 -66.04 -33.29 21.47
CA GLU A 229 -67.43 -33.19 20.99
C GLU A 229 -67.96 -34.54 20.48
N VAL A 230 -67.17 -35.27 19.68
CA VAL A 230 -67.56 -36.60 19.19
C VAL A 230 -67.72 -37.60 20.35
N LEU A 231 -66.87 -37.51 21.37
CA LEU A 231 -67.03 -38.31 22.59
C LEU A 231 -68.30 -37.93 23.35
N ALA A 232 -68.60 -36.63 23.50
CA ALA A 232 -69.81 -36.16 24.18
C ALA A 232 -71.11 -36.62 23.49
N GLU A 233 -71.17 -36.57 22.14
CA GLU A 233 -72.30 -37.08 21.37
C GLU A 233 -72.47 -38.60 21.54
N SER A 234 -71.38 -39.37 21.71
CA SER A 234 -71.46 -40.82 21.93
C SER A 234 -72.02 -41.23 23.30
N TYR A 235 -72.07 -40.32 24.27
CA TYR A 235 -72.62 -40.57 25.61
C TYR A 235 -74.09 -40.15 25.76
N GLU A 236 -74.66 -39.37 24.84
CA GLU A 236 -76.09 -39.03 24.84
C GLU A 236 -76.98 -40.07 24.14
N GLU A 237 -76.39 -41.09 23.48
CA GLU A 237 -77.12 -42.14 22.75
C GLU A 237 -77.44 -43.41 23.59
N TYR A 238 -77.31 -43.35 24.92
CA TYR A 238 -77.66 -44.45 25.86
C TYR A 238 -78.81 -44.10 26.82
#